data_AF-A0AAN8WTM4-F1
#
_entry.id   AF-A0AAN8WTM4-F1
#
_cell.length_a   1.000
_cell.length_b   1.000
_cell.length_c   1.000
_cell.angle_alpha   90.00
_cell.angle_beta   90.00
_cell.angle_gamma   90.00
#
_symmetry.space_group_name_H-M   'P 1'
#
loop_
_entity.id
_entity.type
_entity.pdbx_description
1 polymer ?
#
loop_
_entity_poly.entity_id
_entity_poly.type
_entity_poly.pdbx_seq_one_letter_code
_entity_poly.pdbx_strand_id
1 'polypeptide(L)'
;MPLVNPDGYTYSITTDRMWRKNRANTTDSGCYGVDLNRNFNVSWGNVNGASLSQCSYNFCGTEAFSEPESRAIRDLALAYLPNIKLFMTLHSYGQLLLYPWGYTFDKAPKKGKLHGMARKIIGHTSSRGTYDFVFGQSSWVLYRATGTSDDYMYSKGVPFSYTLELPNENSFILPAMDIIPIGQQIWEALVCIIGDVVKTTKAKKFCNKRLVVATTSDNITISNWVRRSMPLEKAKEKIIKRYEKKQMSKLLLQQKLKQKREGARKKKMR
;
A
#
# COMPACT_ATOMS: atom_id res chain seq x y z
N MET A 1 0.55 -2.86 -5.93
CA MET A 1 -0.34 -2.91 -7.10
C MET A 1 -0.20 -1.57 -7.80
N PRO A 2 0.24 -1.51 -9.07
CA PRO A 2 0.61 -0.24 -9.71
C PRO A 2 -0.60 0.64 -10.05
N LEU A 3 -1.71 0.02 -10.43
CA LEU A 3 -2.95 0.72 -10.79
C LEU A 3 -4.12 0.01 -10.12
N VAL A 4 -4.83 0.74 -9.25
CA VAL A 4 -5.93 0.18 -8.44
C VAL A 4 -7.31 0.58 -8.96
N ASN A 5 -7.38 1.56 -9.86
CA ASN A 5 -8.60 2.08 -10.47
C ASN A 5 -8.39 2.23 -11.99
N PRO A 6 -8.38 1.12 -12.75
CA PRO A 6 -8.07 1.16 -14.18
C PRO A 6 -9.09 1.96 -14.99
N ASP A 7 -10.38 1.83 -14.65
CA ASP A 7 -11.46 2.49 -15.39
C ASP A 7 -11.46 3.99 -15.14
N GLY A 8 -11.32 4.41 -13.87
CA GLY A 8 -11.18 5.82 -13.52
C GLY A 8 -9.92 6.46 -14.11
N TYR A 9 -8.81 5.72 -14.16
CA TYR A 9 -7.58 6.18 -14.82
C TYR A 9 -7.78 6.41 -16.32
N THR A 10 -8.44 5.48 -17.01
CA THR A 10 -8.74 5.62 -18.45
C THR A 10 -9.65 6.83 -18.68
N TYR A 11 -10.69 6.99 -17.87
CA TYR A 11 -11.61 8.13 -17.93
C TYR A 11 -10.90 9.47 -17.69
N SER A 12 -9.85 9.49 -16.87
CA SER A 12 -9.00 10.67 -16.67
C SER A 12 -8.16 11.08 -17.87
N ILE A 13 -7.95 10.16 -18.81
CA ILE A 13 -7.22 10.43 -20.05
C ILE A 13 -8.20 10.84 -21.16
N THR A 14 -9.36 10.19 -21.22
CA THR A 14 -10.28 10.31 -22.35
C THR A 14 -11.39 11.34 -22.17
N THR A 15 -11.75 11.70 -20.94
CA THR A 15 -12.99 12.45 -20.68
C THR A 15 -12.86 13.52 -19.61
N ASP A 16 -12.50 13.16 -18.38
CA ASP A 16 -12.39 14.11 -17.26
C ASP A 16 -11.10 13.88 -16.49
N ARG A 17 -10.10 14.74 -16.74
CA ARG A 17 -8.78 14.67 -16.13
C ARG A 17 -8.80 14.67 -14.60
N MET A 18 -9.84 15.21 -13.98
CA MET A 18 -9.98 15.35 -12.54
C MET A 18 -10.83 14.23 -11.91
N TRP A 19 -11.22 13.23 -12.70
CA TRP A 19 -11.99 12.09 -12.20
C TRP A 19 -11.19 11.27 -11.17
N ARG A 20 -11.82 11.04 -10.00
CA ARG A 20 -11.21 10.34 -8.85
C ARG A 20 -11.79 8.95 -8.60
N LYS A 21 -13.11 8.82 -8.70
CA LYS A 21 -13.85 7.60 -8.32
C LYS A 21 -13.57 6.48 -9.31
N ASN A 22 -14.05 5.27 -9.06
CA ASN A 22 -14.13 4.28 -10.14
C ASN A 22 -15.26 4.64 -11.13
N ARG A 23 -15.63 3.73 -12.03
CA ARG A 23 -16.65 3.97 -13.06
C ARG A 23 -17.93 3.14 -12.88
N ALA A 24 -18.14 2.58 -11.70
CA ALA A 24 -19.34 1.79 -11.42
C ALA A 24 -20.62 2.64 -11.54
N ASN A 25 -21.68 2.03 -12.07
CA ASN A 25 -23.01 2.61 -12.07
C ASN A 25 -23.87 1.85 -11.06
N THR A 26 -23.89 2.34 -9.82
CA THR A 26 -24.43 1.59 -8.68
C THR A 26 -25.85 1.96 -8.29
N THR A 27 -26.40 3.05 -8.84
CA THR A 27 -27.79 3.50 -8.66
C THR A 27 -28.24 4.30 -9.88
N ASP A 28 -29.56 4.44 -10.05
CA ASP A 28 -30.19 5.17 -11.16
C ASP A 28 -30.10 6.71 -11.04
N SER A 29 -29.16 7.23 -10.24
CA SER A 29 -29.04 8.66 -9.96
C SER A 29 -28.40 9.48 -11.09
N GLY A 30 -28.02 8.85 -12.21
CA GLY A 30 -27.27 9.48 -13.31
C GLY A 30 -25.82 9.88 -12.97
N CYS A 31 -25.38 9.67 -11.74
CA CYS A 31 -24.01 9.89 -11.28
C CYS A 31 -23.23 8.58 -11.32
N TYR A 32 -21.91 8.62 -11.43
CA TYR A 32 -21.09 7.41 -11.54
C TYR A 32 -20.02 7.37 -10.47
N GLY A 33 -19.61 6.16 -10.14
CA GLY A 33 -18.42 5.85 -9.38
C GLY A 33 -18.59 5.87 -7.87
N VAL A 34 -17.77 5.06 -7.22
CA VAL A 34 -17.56 4.97 -5.78
C VAL A 34 -16.14 5.44 -5.47
N ASP A 35 -15.98 6.15 -4.35
CA ASP A 35 -14.68 6.46 -3.81
C ASP A 35 -14.08 5.18 -3.20
N LEU A 36 -13.14 4.58 -3.91
CA LEU A 36 -12.50 3.33 -3.50
C LEU A 36 -11.82 3.44 -2.12
N ASN A 37 -11.34 4.62 -1.72
CA ASN A 37 -10.76 4.84 -0.39
C ASN A 37 -11.81 5.29 0.65
N ARG A 38 -13.10 5.03 0.38
CA ARG A 38 -14.20 5.03 1.36
C ARG A 38 -14.95 3.69 1.40
N ASN A 39 -14.53 2.72 0.59
CA ASN A 39 -15.28 1.49 0.34
C ASN A 39 -14.77 0.27 1.14
N PHE A 40 -13.81 0.42 2.06
CA PHE A 40 -13.32 -0.68 2.89
C PHE A 40 -14.16 -0.87 4.17
N ASN A 41 -14.31 -2.11 4.64
CA ASN A 41 -15.10 -2.41 5.84
C ASN A 41 -14.39 -2.02 7.16
N VAL A 42 -14.29 -0.71 7.41
CA VAL A 42 -13.78 -0.12 8.66
C VAL A 42 -14.49 1.23 8.89
N SER A 43 -15.41 1.29 9.85
CA SER A 43 -16.30 2.45 10.03
C SER A 43 -17.06 2.85 8.75
N TRP A 44 -17.28 1.90 7.84
CA TRP A 44 -17.93 2.13 6.56
C TRP A 44 -19.36 2.65 6.73
N GLY A 45 -19.81 3.53 5.84
CA GLY A 45 -21.15 4.14 5.89
C GLY A 45 -21.30 5.27 6.93
N ASN A 46 -20.28 5.54 7.75
CA ASN A 46 -20.30 6.67 8.66
C ASN A 46 -20.11 8.00 7.90
N VAL A 47 -21.16 8.84 7.95
CA VAL A 47 -21.24 10.11 7.22
C VAL A 47 -20.32 11.21 7.75
N ASN A 48 -19.64 11.00 8.87
CA ASN A 48 -18.61 11.91 9.39
C ASN A 48 -17.24 11.77 8.68
N GLY A 49 -17.20 11.15 7.50
CA GLY A 49 -15.97 10.92 6.74
C GLY A 49 -16.17 10.37 5.33
N ALA A 50 -17.40 9.98 4.98
CA ALA A 50 -17.83 9.58 3.64
C ALA A 50 -19.25 10.11 3.36
N SER A 51 -19.76 9.88 2.15
CA SER A 51 -21.15 10.20 1.78
C SER A 51 -21.90 8.96 1.34
N LEU A 52 -23.21 8.94 1.60
CA LEU A 52 -24.17 7.96 1.06
C LEU A 52 -24.82 8.44 -0.25
N SER A 53 -24.55 9.68 -0.68
CA SER A 53 -25.05 10.21 -1.95
C SER A 53 -24.11 9.85 -3.09
N GLN A 54 -24.62 9.13 -4.10
CA GLN A 54 -23.83 8.67 -5.25
C GLN A 54 -23.15 9.79 -6.04
N CYS A 55 -23.76 10.98 -6.07
CA CYS A 55 -23.19 12.14 -6.75
C CYS A 55 -22.03 12.78 -5.99
N SER A 56 -21.82 12.42 -4.72
CA SER A 56 -20.69 12.94 -3.95
C SER A 56 -19.36 12.37 -4.44
N TYR A 57 -18.30 13.18 -4.38
CA TYR A 57 -16.92 12.77 -4.67
C TYR A 57 -16.38 11.74 -3.68
N ASN A 58 -16.92 11.69 -2.46
CA ASN A 58 -16.56 10.75 -1.40
C ASN A 58 -17.67 9.70 -1.12
N PHE A 59 -18.49 9.38 -2.12
CA PHE A 59 -19.51 8.34 -2.02
C PHE A 59 -18.87 6.98 -1.64
N CYS A 60 -19.31 6.35 -0.55
CA CYS A 60 -18.70 5.12 -0.05
C CYS A 60 -19.19 3.82 -0.71
N GLY A 61 -20.13 3.90 -1.65
CA GLY A 61 -20.77 2.74 -2.26
C GLY A 61 -22.04 2.32 -1.53
N THR A 62 -22.68 1.27 -2.04
CA THR A 62 -23.94 0.71 -1.50
C THR A 62 -23.70 -0.21 -0.30
N GLU A 63 -22.52 -0.82 -0.23
CA GLU A 63 -22.04 -1.64 0.88
C GLU A 63 -20.50 -1.60 0.96
N ALA A 64 -19.95 -2.01 2.09
CA ALA A 64 -18.50 -2.15 2.20
C ALA A 64 -18.01 -3.23 1.24
N PHE A 65 -16.99 -2.92 0.45
CA PHE A 65 -16.49 -3.76 -0.64
C PHE A 65 -17.51 -4.00 -1.77
N SER A 66 -18.42 -3.05 -2.02
CA SER A 66 -19.30 -3.06 -3.21
C SER A 66 -18.52 -3.07 -4.52
N GLU A 67 -17.30 -2.53 -4.52
CA GLU A 67 -16.49 -2.39 -5.75
C GLU A 67 -15.55 -3.59 -5.99
N PRO A 68 -15.42 -4.07 -7.24
CA PRO A 68 -14.51 -5.16 -7.56
C PRO A 68 -13.04 -4.81 -7.25
N GLU A 69 -12.64 -3.56 -7.39
CA GLU A 69 -11.27 -3.10 -7.13
C GLU A 69 -10.91 -3.17 -5.64
N SER A 70 -11.82 -2.74 -4.76
CA SER A 70 -11.61 -2.81 -3.31
C SER A 70 -11.65 -4.28 -2.83
N ARG A 71 -12.52 -5.12 -3.42
CA ARG A 71 -12.50 -6.58 -3.20
C ARG A 71 -11.20 -7.23 -3.62
N ALA A 72 -10.63 -6.86 -4.77
CA ALA A 72 -9.35 -7.41 -5.22
C ALA A 72 -8.21 -7.14 -4.21
N ILE A 73 -8.17 -5.92 -3.66
CA ILE A 73 -7.19 -5.56 -2.60
C ILE A 73 -7.44 -6.40 -1.33
N ARG A 74 -8.71 -6.49 -0.90
CA ARG A 74 -9.12 -7.28 0.27
C ARG A 74 -8.70 -8.74 0.13
N ASP A 75 -9.04 -9.37 -0.99
CA ASP A 75 -8.84 -10.81 -1.20
C ASP A 75 -7.35 -11.14 -1.29
N LEU A 76 -6.58 -10.29 -1.99
CA LEU A 76 -5.12 -10.39 -2.00
C LEU A 76 -4.55 -10.20 -0.59
N ALA A 77 -5.01 -9.20 0.16
CA ALA A 77 -4.53 -8.96 1.51
C ALA A 77 -4.80 -10.16 2.43
N LEU A 78 -6.04 -10.69 2.43
CA LEU A 78 -6.46 -11.80 3.27
C LEU A 78 -5.68 -13.09 2.95
N ALA A 79 -5.40 -13.36 1.68
CA ALA A 79 -4.61 -14.52 1.28
C ALA A 79 -3.18 -14.54 1.86
N TYR A 80 -2.62 -13.36 2.18
CA TYR A 80 -1.25 -13.22 2.66
C TYR A 80 -1.14 -12.60 4.06
N LEU A 81 -2.25 -12.27 4.71
CA LEU A 81 -2.34 -11.39 5.88
C LEU A 81 -1.31 -11.71 6.99
N PRO A 82 -1.09 -12.97 7.41
CA PRO A 82 -0.09 -13.27 8.45
C PRO A 82 1.35 -12.85 8.10
N ASN A 83 1.64 -12.74 6.80
CA ASN A 83 2.95 -12.39 6.26
C ASN A 83 3.09 -10.90 5.91
N ILE A 84 2.00 -10.14 5.88
CA ILE A 84 2.03 -8.70 5.59
C ILE A 84 2.54 -7.98 6.84
N LYS A 85 3.73 -7.39 6.74
CA LYS A 85 4.35 -6.60 7.83
C LYS A 85 4.23 -5.10 7.59
N LEU A 86 4.05 -4.69 6.35
CA LEU A 86 3.90 -3.31 5.93
C LEU A 86 2.82 -3.26 4.85
N PHE A 87 1.84 -2.39 5.04
CA PHE A 87 0.93 -1.93 4.01
C PHE A 87 1.20 -0.45 3.75
N MET A 88 1.29 -0.07 2.48
CA MET A 88 1.43 1.32 2.08
C MET A 88 0.55 1.56 0.86
N THR A 89 -0.35 2.54 0.97
CA THR A 89 -1.14 3.06 -0.15
C THR A 89 -0.56 4.41 -0.57
N LEU A 90 -0.43 4.61 -1.88
CA LEU A 90 0.18 5.81 -2.46
C LEU A 90 -0.93 6.64 -3.09
N HIS A 91 -0.95 7.91 -2.71
CA HIS A 91 -1.88 8.93 -3.15
C HIS A 91 -1.09 10.19 -3.55
N SER A 92 -1.78 11.15 -4.12
CA SER A 92 -1.31 12.53 -4.17
C SER A 92 -2.54 13.43 -3.94
N TYR A 93 -2.38 14.63 -3.41
CA TYR A 93 -1.13 15.36 -3.18
C TYR A 93 -1.00 15.84 -1.71
N GLY A 94 0.15 16.39 -1.32
CA GLY A 94 0.29 17.10 -0.04
C GLY A 94 1.55 16.80 0.77
N GLN A 95 2.44 15.93 0.28
CA GLN A 95 3.69 15.57 0.98
C GLN A 95 3.43 15.07 2.42
N LEU A 96 2.51 14.12 2.56
CA LEU A 96 2.10 13.58 3.85
C LEU A 96 2.44 12.11 4.00
N LEU A 97 2.87 11.71 5.19
CA LEU A 97 2.91 10.31 5.60
C LEU A 97 1.96 10.10 6.77
N LEU A 98 0.81 9.51 6.45
CA LEU A 98 -0.29 9.36 7.37
C LEU A 98 -0.33 7.92 7.89
N TYR A 99 -0.77 7.76 9.14
CA TYR A 99 -1.03 6.45 9.73
C TYR A 99 -2.39 6.44 10.44
N PRO A 100 -2.98 5.26 10.65
CA PRO A 100 -4.26 5.12 11.32
C PRO A 100 -4.34 5.79 12.71
N TRP A 101 -5.52 6.23 13.15
CA TRP A 101 -6.79 6.12 12.42
C TRP A 101 -7.11 7.37 11.60
N GLY A 102 -7.80 7.17 10.47
CA GLY A 102 -8.51 8.20 9.73
C GLY A 102 -9.96 8.36 10.20
N TYR A 103 -10.64 7.28 10.58
CA TYR A 103 -12.08 7.34 10.90
C TYR A 103 -12.40 7.94 12.29
N THR A 104 -11.41 8.08 13.18
CA THR A 104 -11.58 8.63 14.54
C THR A 104 -10.35 9.44 14.95
N PHE A 105 -10.54 10.40 15.87
CA PHE A 105 -9.44 11.12 16.53
C PHE A 105 -8.81 10.32 17.68
N ASP A 106 -9.42 9.21 18.07
CA ASP A 106 -8.86 8.31 19.08
C ASP A 106 -7.51 7.77 18.62
N LYS A 107 -6.61 7.58 19.58
CA LYS A 107 -5.27 7.07 19.29
C LYS A 107 -5.36 5.63 18.79
N ALA A 108 -4.69 5.34 17.68
CA ALA A 108 -4.52 3.95 17.26
C ALA A 108 -3.80 3.12 18.33
N PRO A 109 -4.17 1.84 18.51
CA PRO A 109 -3.38 0.90 19.27
C PRO A 109 -1.90 1.00 18.90
N LYS A 110 -0.98 0.91 19.86
CA LYS A 110 0.47 0.98 19.58
C LYS A 110 0.89 2.20 18.72
N LYS A 111 0.18 3.34 18.79
CA LYS A 111 0.52 4.60 18.08
C LYS A 111 2.01 4.93 18.13
N GLY A 112 2.67 4.74 19.28
CA GLY A 112 4.10 4.97 19.42
C GLY A 112 4.97 4.18 18.43
N LYS A 113 4.58 2.95 18.06
CA LYS A 113 5.28 2.15 17.03
C LYS A 113 5.04 2.70 15.63
N LEU A 114 3.79 3.06 15.29
CA LEU A 114 3.45 3.66 14.00
C LEU A 114 4.18 4.99 13.81
N HIS A 115 4.09 5.88 14.80
CA HIS A 115 4.72 7.19 14.78
C HIS A 115 6.25 7.09 14.80
N GLY A 116 6.81 6.16 15.58
CA GLY A 116 8.25 5.92 15.62
C GLY A 116 8.82 5.41 14.29
N MET A 117 8.08 4.54 13.61
CA MET A 117 8.44 4.09 12.26
C MET A 117 8.25 5.22 11.24
N ALA A 118 7.13 5.96 11.27
CA ALA A 118 6.89 7.10 10.38
C ALA A 118 8.04 8.13 10.45
N ARG A 119 8.53 8.46 11.65
CA ARG A 119 9.71 9.33 11.80
C ARG A 119 10.95 8.81 11.08
N LYS A 120 11.18 7.50 11.09
CA LYS A 120 12.29 6.89 10.34
C LYS A 120 12.07 6.98 8.84
N ILE A 121 10.85 6.70 8.37
CA ILE A 121 10.46 6.84 6.96
C ILE A 121 10.80 8.25 6.46
N ILE A 122 10.39 9.26 7.21
CA ILE A 122 10.60 10.66 6.86
C ILE A 122 12.06 11.05 6.96
N GLY A 123 12.76 10.63 8.01
CA GLY A 123 14.22 10.83 8.12
C GLY A 123 14.97 10.27 6.92
N HIS A 124 14.55 9.11 6.39
CA HIS A 124 15.10 8.55 5.17
C HIS A 124 14.77 9.36 3.92
N THR A 125 13.60 9.99 3.87
CA THR A 125 13.08 10.76 2.72
C THR A 125 13.73 12.15 2.64
N SER A 126 13.76 12.89 3.74
CA SER A 126 14.40 14.22 3.83
C SER A 126 15.92 14.15 3.65
N SER A 127 16.58 13.07 4.09
CA SER A 127 18.02 12.90 3.84
C SER A 127 18.40 12.68 2.37
N ARG A 128 17.41 12.49 1.48
CA ARG A 128 17.58 11.97 0.11
C ARG A 128 16.96 12.83 -0.98
N GLY A 129 16.27 13.92 -0.66
CA GLY A 129 15.59 14.72 -1.68
C GLY A 129 15.22 16.13 -1.23
N THR A 130 14.49 16.80 -2.12
CA THR A 130 14.09 18.21 -2.05
C THR A 130 12.79 18.46 -1.29
N TYR A 131 11.95 17.42 -1.14
CA TYR A 131 10.62 17.55 -0.54
C TYR A 131 10.61 17.04 0.89
N ASP A 132 10.18 17.92 1.81
CA ASP A 132 9.90 17.58 3.19
C ASP A 132 8.47 17.09 3.35
N PHE A 133 8.28 16.12 4.23
CA PHE A 133 6.99 15.48 4.45
C PHE A 133 6.54 15.68 5.90
N VAL A 134 5.26 16.02 6.07
CA VAL A 134 4.60 16.04 7.38
C VAL A 134 4.06 14.64 7.66
N PHE A 135 4.14 14.18 8.91
CA PHE A 135 3.64 12.85 9.26
C PHE A 135 2.84 12.83 10.57
N GLY A 136 1.81 12.00 10.62
CA GLY A 136 0.94 11.95 11.78
C GLY A 136 -0.27 11.04 11.59
N GLN A 137 -1.14 11.03 12.59
CA GLN A 137 -2.38 10.28 12.50
C GLN A 137 -3.30 10.95 11.46
N SER A 138 -3.85 10.17 10.54
CA SER A 138 -4.59 10.66 9.36
C SER A 138 -5.67 11.67 9.75
N SER A 139 -6.48 11.37 10.78
CA SER A 139 -7.56 12.25 11.23
C SER A 139 -7.08 13.63 11.72
N TRP A 140 -5.91 13.68 12.38
CA TRP A 140 -5.36 14.88 13.01
C TRP A 140 -4.55 15.75 12.05
N VAL A 141 -3.89 15.13 11.07
CA VAL A 141 -3.09 15.85 10.06
C VAL A 141 -3.96 16.34 8.91
N LEU A 142 -4.94 15.55 8.50
CA LEU A 142 -5.88 15.90 7.45
C LEU A 142 -7.27 16.18 8.05
N TYR A 143 -8.13 15.17 7.98
CA TYR A 143 -9.53 15.24 8.35
C TYR A 143 -10.03 13.81 8.57
N ARG A 144 -11.21 13.69 9.16
CA ARG A 144 -11.83 12.39 9.40
C ARG A 144 -12.27 11.75 8.08
N ALA A 145 -11.81 10.53 7.82
CA ALA A 145 -12.16 9.74 6.64
C ALA A 145 -12.49 8.31 7.05
N THR A 146 -13.60 7.77 6.56
CA THR A 146 -14.11 6.44 6.93
C THR A 146 -13.94 5.45 5.78
N GLY A 147 -13.83 4.16 6.06
CA GLY A 147 -13.69 3.13 5.03
C GLY A 147 -12.41 3.22 4.19
N THR A 148 -11.32 3.72 4.77
CA THR A 148 -10.02 3.84 4.09
C THR A 148 -9.25 2.52 4.11
N SER A 149 -8.38 2.33 3.11
CA SER A 149 -7.59 1.09 2.96
C SER A 149 -6.53 0.91 4.05
N ASP A 150 -5.88 1.98 4.49
CA ASP A 150 -4.85 1.96 5.53
C ASP A 150 -5.43 1.61 6.91
N ASP A 151 -6.57 2.20 7.28
CA ASP A 151 -7.32 1.85 8.49
C ASP A 151 -7.78 0.39 8.42
N TYR A 152 -8.29 -0.07 7.28
CA TYR A 152 -8.76 -1.45 7.14
C TYR A 152 -7.62 -2.44 7.35
N MET A 153 -6.48 -2.24 6.69
CA MET A 153 -5.32 -3.12 6.81
C MET A 153 -4.77 -3.14 8.24
N TYR A 154 -4.78 -2.00 8.92
CA TYR A 154 -4.40 -1.91 10.32
C TYR A 154 -5.37 -2.64 11.24
N SER A 155 -6.69 -2.51 11.01
CA SER A 155 -7.73 -3.23 11.74
C SER A 155 -7.61 -4.76 11.60
N LYS A 156 -7.06 -5.24 10.48
CA LYS A 156 -6.76 -6.66 10.24
C LYS A 156 -5.44 -7.13 10.84
N GLY A 157 -4.73 -6.26 11.58
CA GLY A 157 -3.53 -6.63 12.33
C GLY A 157 -2.22 -6.44 11.58
N VAL A 158 -2.21 -5.74 10.43
CA VAL A 158 -0.94 -5.31 9.81
C VAL A 158 -0.27 -4.30 10.74
N PRO A 159 0.97 -4.54 11.20
CA PRO A 159 1.56 -3.74 12.28
C PRO A 159 1.99 -2.34 11.83
N PHE A 160 2.25 -2.17 10.53
CA PHE A 160 2.66 -0.91 9.92
C PHE A 160 1.78 -0.68 8.69
N SER A 161 0.86 0.29 8.79
CA SER A 161 -0.07 0.66 7.72
C SER A 161 0.04 2.17 7.51
N TYR A 162 0.28 2.61 6.29
CA TYR A 162 0.52 4.02 5.98
C TYR A 162 -0.16 4.43 4.67
N THR A 163 -0.57 5.70 4.64
CA THR A 163 -0.90 6.43 3.42
C THR A 163 0.24 7.40 3.13
N LEU A 164 0.76 7.38 1.92
CA LEU A 164 1.75 8.36 1.44
C LEU A 164 1.07 9.26 0.42
N GLU A 165 0.89 10.54 0.77
CA GLU A 165 0.50 11.60 -0.16
C GLU A 165 1.77 12.19 -0.78
N LEU A 166 2.01 11.88 -2.05
CA LEU A 166 3.14 12.37 -2.83
C LEU A 166 3.02 13.89 -3.09
N PRO A 167 4.08 14.56 -3.56
CA PRO A 167 3.95 15.91 -4.15
C PRO A 167 2.91 15.91 -5.29
N ASN A 168 2.27 17.02 -5.63
CA ASN A 168 2.58 18.44 -5.37
C ASN A 168 1.97 18.99 -4.04
N GLU A 169 2.07 20.30 -3.76
CA GLU A 169 1.42 20.91 -2.60
C GLU A 169 -0.07 21.19 -2.82
N ASN A 170 -0.50 21.49 -4.07
CA ASN A 170 -1.87 21.96 -4.36
C ASN A 170 -2.46 21.50 -5.72
N SER A 171 -1.92 20.45 -6.34
CA SER A 171 -2.39 20.02 -7.66
C SER A 171 -2.16 18.53 -7.95
N PHE A 172 -3.11 17.93 -8.68
CA PHE A 172 -2.97 16.60 -9.28
C PHE A 172 -2.27 16.62 -10.66
N ILE A 173 -1.95 17.81 -11.16
CA ILE A 173 -1.18 18.03 -12.38
C ILE A 173 0.27 18.28 -11.97
N LEU A 174 1.02 17.19 -11.85
CA LEU A 174 2.45 17.21 -11.60
C LEU A 174 3.20 17.29 -12.94
N PRO A 175 4.23 18.16 -13.10
CA PRO A 175 5.08 18.16 -14.27
C PRO A 175 5.72 16.78 -14.51
N ALA A 176 5.74 16.32 -15.75
CA ALA A 176 6.30 14.99 -16.08
C ALA A 176 7.79 14.86 -15.71
N MET A 177 8.53 15.97 -15.72
CA MET A 177 9.94 16.03 -15.30
C MET A 177 10.15 15.67 -13.83
N ASP A 178 9.14 15.84 -12.97
CA ASP A 178 9.25 15.55 -11.54
C ASP A 178 8.96 14.08 -11.19
N ILE A 179 8.41 13.30 -12.13
CA ILE A 179 8.03 11.89 -11.91
C ILE A 179 9.24 11.04 -11.51
N ILE A 180 10.36 11.15 -12.24
CA ILE A 180 11.57 10.36 -11.97
C ILE A 180 12.24 10.80 -10.65
N PRO A 181 12.49 12.10 -10.41
CA PRO A 181 13.05 12.57 -9.13
C PRO A 181 12.23 12.12 -7.91
N ILE A 182 10.90 12.30 -7.93
CA ILE A 182 10.03 11.89 -6.84
C ILE A 182 10.05 10.36 -6.69
N GLY A 183 9.94 9.62 -7.81
CA GLY A 183 9.99 8.16 -7.81
C GLY A 183 11.28 7.61 -7.19
N GLN A 184 12.42 8.23 -7.48
CA GLN A 184 13.71 7.89 -6.88
C GLN A 184 13.73 8.16 -5.38
N GLN A 185 13.35 9.36 -4.94
CA GLN A 185 13.32 9.73 -3.52
C GLN A 185 12.47 8.74 -2.70
N ILE A 186 11.26 8.44 -3.19
CA ILE A 186 10.35 7.51 -2.52
C ILE A 186 10.87 6.08 -2.56
N TRP A 187 11.42 5.63 -3.68
CA TRP A 187 12.01 4.30 -3.79
C TRP A 187 13.14 4.08 -2.79
N GLU A 188 14.05 5.04 -2.66
CA GLU A 188 15.17 4.94 -1.74
C GLU A 188 14.70 4.92 -0.27
N ALA A 189 13.71 5.73 0.07
CA ALA A 189 13.06 5.67 1.37
C ALA A 189 12.48 4.27 1.60
N LEU A 190 11.62 3.78 0.68
CA LEU A 190 10.96 2.46 0.77
C LEU A 190 11.93 1.30 1.03
N VAL A 191 13.10 1.28 0.38
CA VAL A 191 14.09 0.21 0.61
C VAL A 191 14.63 0.24 2.05
N CYS A 192 14.84 1.44 2.62
CA CYS A 192 15.28 1.59 4.01
C CYS A 192 14.20 1.11 4.99
N ILE A 193 12.93 1.42 4.71
CA ILE A 193 11.77 0.98 5.50
C ILE A 193 11.66 -0.55 5.49
N ILE A 194 11.80 -1.19 4.32
CA ILE A 194 11.79 -2.65 4.23
C ILE A 194 12.89 -3.23 5.12
N GLY A 195 14.05 -2.58 5.21
CA GLY A 195 15.11 -2.98 6.12
C GLY A 195 14.77 -2.84 7.59
N ASP A 196 14.13 -1.74 7.97
CA ASP A 196 13.66 -1.50 9.33
C ASP A 196 12.54 -2.47 9.75
N VAL A 197 11.63 -2.81 8.83
CA VAL A 197 10.49 -3.70 9.08
C VAL A 197 10.90 -5.17 9.12
N VAL A 198 11.67 -5.64 8.13
CA VAL A 198 12.06 -7.06 8.04
C VAL A 198 13.28 -7.37 8.93
N LYS A 199 13.91 -6.34 9.52
CA LYS A 199 15.09 -6.43 10.40
C LYS A 199 16.26 -7.24 9.79
N THR A 200 16.40 -7.26 8.47
CA THR A 200 17.48 -8.03 7.82
C THR A 200 18.78 -7.23 7.78
N THR A 201 19.90 -7.90 8.07
CA THR A 201 21.26 -7.33 7.98
C THR A 201 21.59 -6.83 6.56
N LYS A 202 21.04 -7.45 5.52
CA LYS A 202 21.23 -7.04 4.12
C LYS A 202 20.59 -5.68 3.80
N ALA A 203 19.40 -5.41 4.34
CA ALA A 203 18.71 -4.15 4.09
C ALA A 203 19.22 -3.00 4.97
N LYS A 204 19.67 -3.28 6.20
CA LYS A 204 20.43 -2.30 7.02
C LYS A 204 21.72 -1.85 6.32
N LYS A 205 22.43 -2.76 5.66
CA LYS A 205 23.63 -2.45 4.86
C LYS A 205 23.31 -1.58 3.61
N PHE A 206 22.09 -1.67 3.07
CA PHE A 206 21.62 -0.79 1.98
C PHE A 206 21.35 0.62 2.49
N CYS A 207 20.60 0.75 3.58
CA CYS A 207 20.28 2.05 4.19
C CYS A 207 21.54 2.89 4.50
N ASN A 208 22.63 2.23 4.90
CA ASN A 208 23.89 2.88 5.24
C ASN A 208 24.81 3.16 4.04
N LYS A 209 24.55 2.56 2.87
CA LYS A 209 25.29 2.84 1.64
C LYS A 209 24.49 3.88 0.86
N ARG A 210 24.93 5.15 0.89
CA ARG A 210 24.52 6.15 -0.10
C ARG A 210 24.56 5.47 -1.48
N LEU A 211 23.49 5.61 -2.25
CA LEU A 211 23.46 5.06 -3.61
C LEU A 211 24.57 5.76 -4.40
N VAL A 212 25.68 5.05 -4.60
CA VAL A 212 26.64 5.40 -5.64
C VAL A 212 25.86 5.35 -6.95
N VAL A 213 26.00 6.41 -7.73
CA VAL A 213 25.37 6.62 -9.04
C VAL A 213 25.71 5.45 -9.97
N ALA A 214 24.74 4.99 -10.75
CA ALA A 214 25.03 4.29 -12.00
C ALA A 214 24.21 4.91 -13.12
N THR A 215 24.93 5.31 -14.15
CA THR A 215 24.44 5.79 -15.43
C THR A 215 24.09 4.58 -16.31
N THR A 216 22.93 4.62 -16.96
CA THR A 216 22.66 3.77 -18.13
C THR A 216 23.18 4.45 -19.39
N SER A 217 23.23 3.72 -20.52
CA SER A 217 23.64 4.23 -21.84
C SER A 217 22.83 5.44 -22.33
N ASP A 218 21.68 5.69 -21.72
CA ASP A 218 20.70 6.69 -22.14
C ASP A 218 20.61 7.86 -21.12
N ASN A 219 21.60 8.00 -20.23
CA ASN A 219 21.66 9.03 -19.18
C ASN A 219 20.46 9.05 -18.19
N ILE A 220 19.67 7.98 -18.11
CA ILE A 220 18.62 7.85 -17.09
C ILE A 220 19.26 7.31 -15.81
N THR A 221 19.27 8.14 -14.77
CA THR A 221 19.80 7.73 -13.45
C THR A 221 18.84 6.73 -12.83
N ILE A 222 19.27 5.48 -12.63
CA ILE A 222 18.51 4.52 -11.85
C ILE A 222 19.48 3.83 -10.89
N SER A 223 19.09 3.76 -9.62
CA SER A 223 19.86 3.17 -8.53
C SER A 223 20.60 1.87 -8.93
N ASN A 224 21.82 1.69 -8.43
CA ASN A 224 22.72 0.55 -8.69
C ASN A 224 22.15 -0.86 -8.37
N TRP A 225 20.90 -0.96 -7.90
CA TRP A 225 20.14 -2.21 -7.78
C TRP A 225 19.31 -2.58 -9.01
N VAL A 226 19.08 -1.65 -9.95
CA VAL A 226 18.60 -1.96 -11.30
C VAL A 226 19.79 -2.28 -12.21
N ARG A 227 20.78 -3.05 -11.69
CA ARG A 227 21.87 -3.60 -12.51
C ARG A 227 21.44 -4.79 -13.38
N ARG A 228 20.19 -5.21 -13.26
CA ARG A 228 19.56 -6.11 -14.22
C ARG A 228 18.17 -5.56 -14.48
N SER A 229 18.02 -4.83 -15.57
CA SER A 229 16.74 -4.79 -16.27
C SER A 229 16.36 -6.25 -16.54
N MET A 230 15.51 -6.80 -15.68
CA MET A 230 14.89 -8.09 -15.90
C MET A 230 13.56 -7.77 -16.57
N PRO A 231 13.32 -8.22 -17.81
CA PRO A 231 12.02 -8.07 -18.45
C PRO A 231 10.92 -8.50 -17.48
N LEU A 232 9.84 -7.72 -17.42
CA LEU A 232 8.75 -7.89 -16.45
C LEU A 232 8.24 -9.34 -16.40
N GLU A 233 8.16 -10.01 -17.55
CA GLU A 233 7.75 -11.41 -17.67
C GLU A 233 8.72 -12.38 -16.97
N LYS A 234 10.04 -12.18 -17.11
CA LYS A 234 11.05 -12.97 -16.38
C LYS A 234 10.98 -12.72 -14.87
N ALA A 235 10.64 -11.50 -14.45
CA ALA A 235 10.46 -11.18 -13.03
C ALA A 235 9.20 -11.87 -12.46
N LYS A 236 8.07 -11.83 -13.19
CA LYS A 236 6.82 -12.53 -12.85
C LYS A 236 7.05 -14.02 -12.70
N GLU A 237 7.64 -14.68 -13.69
CA GLU A 237 7.95 -16.13 -13.63
C GLU A 237 8.80 -16.49 -12.40
N LYS A 238 9.80 -15.67 -12.09
CA LYS A 238 10.70 -15.92 -10.96
C LYS A 238 9.98 -15.78 -9.61
N ILE A 239 9.03 -14.86 -9.51
CA ILE A 239 8.18 -14.68 -8.33
C ILE A 239 7.22 -15.86 -8.20
N ILE A 240 6.56 -16.27 -9.29
CA ILE A 240 5.64 -17.43 -9.35
C ILE A 240 6.37 -18.70 -8.90
N LYS A 241 7.51 -19.03 -9.52
CA LYS A 241 8.34 -20.20 -9.15
C LYS A 241 8.75 -20.21 -7.68
N ARG A 242 9.08 -19.03 -7.12
CA ARG A 242 9.42 -18.91 -5.70
C ARG A 242 8.21 -19.10 -4.79
N TYR A 243 7.05 -18.62 -5.21
CA TYR A 243 5.80 -18.79 -4.50
C TYR A 243 5.37 -20.26 -4.48
N GLU A 244 5.36 -20.91 -5.64
CA GLU A 244 5.07 -22.36 -5.78
C GLU A 244 6.00 -23.21 -4.93
N LYS A 245 7.32 -22.94 -4.99
CA LYS A 245 8.31 -23.65 -4.15
C LYS A 245 8.02 -23.50 -2.65
N LYS A 246 7.60 -22.31 -2.21
CA LYS A 246 7.20 -22.07 -0.82
C LYS A 246 5.91 -22.82 -0.46
N GLN A 247 4.93 -22.87 -1.35
CA GLN A 247 3.68 -23.61 -1.10
C GLN A 247 3.94 -25.12 -1.03
N MET A 248 4.73 -25.67 -1.96
CA MET A 248 5.14 -27.07 -1.93
C MET A 248 5.91 -27.44 -0.66
N SER A 249 6.80 -26.57 -0.19
CA SER A 249 7.52 -26.79 1.07
C SER A 249 6.59 -26.82 2.29
N LYS A 250 5.56 -25.96 2.32
CA LYS A 250 4.53 -25.98 3.37
C LYS A 250 3.70 -27.26 3.33
N LEU A 251 3.31 -27.72 2.14
CA LEU A 251 2.55 -28.95 1.96
C LEU A 251 3.34 -30.18 2.45
N LEU A 252 4.62 -30.26 2.08
CA LEU A 252 5.55 -31.30 2.55
C LEU A 252 5.71 -31.28 4.07
N LEU A 253 5.78 -30.09 4.68
CA LEU A 253 5.86 -29.95 6.14
C LEU A 253 4.58 -30.46 6.82
N GLN A 254 3.42 -30.13 6.27
CA GLN A 254 2.12 -30.62 6.78
C GLN A 254 2.00 -32.14 6.67
N GLN A 255 2.44 -32.73 5.55
CA GLN A 255 2.46 -34.19 5.37
C GLN A 255 3.36 -34.88 6.40
N LYS A 256 4.58 -34.36 6.62
CA LYS A 256 5.50 -34.89 7.66
C LYS A 256 4.90 -34.81 9.06
N LEU A 257 4.22 -33.70 9.38
CA LEU A 257 3.54 -33.55 10.68
C LEU A 257 2.38 -34.53 10.85
N LYS A 258 1.62 -34.81 9.77
CA LYS A 258 0.54 -35.80 9.78
C LYS A 258 1.08 -37.22 10.02
N GLN A 259 2.12 -37.62 9.30
CA GLN A 259 2.78 -38.92 9.49
C GLN A 259 3.33 -39.09 10.91
N LYS A 260 3.94 -38.03 11.48
CA LYS A 260 4.46 -38.07 12.86
C LYS A 260 3.33 -38.22 13.89
N ARG A 261 2.18 -37.59 13.68
CA ARG A 261 0.99 -37.74 14.53
C ARG A 261 0.39 -39.14 14.44
N GLU A 262 0.32 -39.72 13.25
CA GLU A 262 -0.17 -41.09 13.05
C GLU A 262 0.76 -42.14 13.68
N GLY A 263 2.08 -41.97 13.54
CA GLY A 263 3.08 -42.82 14.20
C GLY A 263 3.01 -42.75 15.73
N ALA A 264 2.83 -41.55 16.30
CA ALA A 264 2.63 -41.37 17.74
C ALA A 264 1.33 -42.01 18.24
N ARG A 265 0.26 -41.96 17.44
CA ARG A 265 -1.04 -42.58 17.77
C ARG A 265 -0.96 -44.11 17.74
N LYS A 266 -0.23 -44.70 16.79
CA LYS A 266 0.03 -46.15 16.74
C LYS A 266 0.90 -46.64 17.90
N LYS A 267 1.87 -45.84 18.36
CA LYS A 267 2.69 -46.16 19.55
C LYS A 267 1.94 -46.07 20.88
N LYS A 268 0.83 -45.33 20.96
CA LYS A 268 -0.04 -45.26 22.14
C LYS A 268 -1.09 -46.38 22.22
N MET A 269 -1.29 -47.12 21.13
CA MET A 269 -2.25 -48.24 21.04
C MET A 269 -1.57 -49.62 21.15
N ARG A 270 -0.24 -49.66 21.31
CA ARG A 270 0.55 -50.85 21.64
C ARG A 270 1.11 -50.67 23.05
#